data_AF-A0AAD4RC90-F1
#
_entry.id   AF-A0AAD4RC90-F1
#
_cell.length_a   1.000
_cell.length_b   1.000
_cell.length_c   1.000
_cell.angle_alpha   90.00
_cell.angle_beta   90.00
_cell.angle_gamma   90.00
#
_symmetry.space_group_name_H-M   'P 1'
#
loop_
_entity.id
_entity.type
_entity.pdbx_description
1 polymer ?
#
loop_
_entity_poly.entity_id
_entity_poly.type
_entity_poly.pdbx_seq_one_letter_code
_entity_poly.pdbx_strand_id
1 'polypeptide(L)'
;MGDVPGTSNPNGQQQQINEDVERALGGAGFAVVPRLTCPHLNQVVNMPNDLDATTPCSVCDDASENWICLTCYASNCSRYVRSHSLSHFESTKHAFAISCSDFSAWCYECSDYVHNDVLLPAKEALHRSKFGNENDNTTENQQE
;
A
#
# COMPACT_ATOMS: atom_id res chain seq x y z
N MET A 1 -55.88 13.81 -19.55
CA MET A 1 -55.44 13.08 -18.34
C MET A 1 -54.27 12.24 -18.81
N GLY A 2 -53.06 12.69 -18.51
CA GLY A 2 -51.83 12.14 -19.08
C GLY A 2 -51.09 11.28 -18.07
N ASP A 3 -50.55 10.16 -18.54
CA ASP A 3 -49.60 9.33 -17.80
C ASP A 3 -48.18 9.85 -18.03
N VAL A 4 -47.45 10.07 -16.93
CA VAL A 4 -46.03 10.48 -16.96
C VAL A 4 -45.16 9.21 -16.82
N PRO A 5 -44.15 8.99 -17.68
CA PRO A 5 -43.27 7.82 -17.58
C PRO A 5 -42.36 7.90 -16.35
N GLY A 6 -42.07 6.73 -15.78
CA GLY A 6 -41.32 6.54 -14.55
C GLY A 6 -40.01 7.32 -14.48
N THR A 7 -39.85 8.06 -13.39
CA THR A 7 -38.59 8.66 -12.99
C THR A 7 -37.63 7.56 -12.58
N SER A 8 -36.59 7.31 -13.36
CA SER A 8 -35.46 6.47 -12.97
C SER A 8 -34.75 7.13 -11.77
N ASN A 9 -34.76 6.45 -10.63
CA ASN A 9 -34.01 6.84 -9.45
C ASN A 9 -32.50 6.63 -9.74
N PRO A 10 -31.66 7.67 -9.75
CA PRO A 10 -30.22 7.53 -10.02
C PRO A 10 -29.49 6.66 -8.97
N ASN A 11 -30.07 6.50 -7.77
CA ASN A 11 -29.57 5.55 -6.76
C ASN A 11 -29.86 4.08 -7.08
N GLY A 12 -30.86 3.81 -7.93
CA GLY A 12 -31.24 2.44 -8.31
C GLY A 12 -30.21 1.78 -9.21
N GLN A 13 -29.53 2.55 -10.08
CA GLN A 13 -28.47 2.02 -10.93
C GLN A 13 -27.23 1.63 -10.12
N GLN A 14 -26.84 2.46 -9.15
CA GLN A 14 -25.71 2.16 -8.26
C GLN A 14 -26.00 0.95 -7.36
N GLN A 15 -27.23 0.81 -6.86
CA GLN A 15 -27.67 -0.34 -6.08
C GLN A 15 -27.67 -1.63 -6.91
N GLN A 16 -28.19 -1.58 -8.14
CA GLN A 16 -28.23 -2.74 -9.03
C GLN A 16 -26.82 -3.24 -9.38
N ILE A 17 -25.87 -2.32 -9.63
CA ILE A 17 -24.47 -2.65 -9.90
C ILE A 17 -23.84 -3.38 -8.71
N ASN A 18 -24.08 -2.92 -7.49
CA ASN A 18 -23.52 -3.55 -6.29
C ASN A 18 -24.07 -4.97 -6.10
N GLU A 19 -25.37 -5.16 -6.26
CA GLU A 19 -26.03 -6.48 -6.17
C GLU A 19 -25.55 -7.45 -7.26
N ASP A 20 -25.35 -6.93 -8.48
CA ASP A 20 -24.86 -7.73 -9.60
C ASP A 20 -23.39 -8.13 -9.42
N VAL A 21 -22.56 -7.27 -8.84
CA VAL A 21 -21.16 -7.57 -8.45
C VAL A 21 -21.12 -8.64 -7.37
N GLU A 22 -21.93 -8.51 -6.31
CA GLU A 22 -22.00 -9.50 -5.24
C GLU A 22 -22.46 -10.88 -5.76
N ARG A 23 -23.45 -10.88 -6.67
CA ARG A 23 -23.95 -12.10 -7.33
C ARG A 23 -22.92 -12.71 -8.26
N ALA A 24 -22.16 -11.91 -9.00
CA ALA A 24 -21.11 -12.37 -9.90
C ALA A 24 -19.91 -12.96 -9.15
N LEU A 25 -19.61 -12.45 -7.95
CA LEU A 25 -18.52 -12.94 -7.10
C LEU A 25 -18.89 -14.17 -6.26
N GLY A 26 -20.12 -14.69 -6.40
CA GLY A 26 -20.53 -16.00 -5.90
C GLY A 26 -20.32 -16.23 -4.40
N GLY A 27 -20.25 -15.16 -3.60
CA GLY A 27 -20.06 -15.23 -2.14
C GLY A 27 -18.75 -15.87 -1.65
N ALA A 28 -17.74 -16.08 -2.52
CA ALA A 28 -16.48 -16.74 -2.13
C ALA A 28 -15.25 -16.23 -2.90
N GLY A 29 -15.12 -14.92 -3.06
CA GLY A 29 -13.83 -14.31 -3.39
C GLY A 29 -13.05 -14.03 -2.10
N PHE A 30 -11.94 -14.72 -1.85
CA PHE A 30 -11.00 -14.38 -0.76
C PHE A 30 -10.13 -13.16 -1.12
N ALA A 31 -10.71 -12.17 -1.79
CA ALA A 31 -10.00 -10.96 -2.15
C ALA A 31 -9.71 -10.17 -0.87
N VAL A 32 -8.43 -9.96 -0.58
CA VAL A 32 -8.01 -9.05 0.47
C VAL A 32 -8.31 -7.63 -0.01
N VAL A 33 -9.32 -6.99 0.58
CA VAL A 33 -9.66 -5.59 0.32
C VAL A 33 -9.04 -4.74 1.42
N PRO A 34 -8.02 -3.91 1.12
CA PRO A 34 -7.38 -3.09 2.13
C PRO A 34 -8.35 -2.04 2.67
N ARG A 35 -8.25 -1.74 3.96
CA ARG A 35 -9.03 -0.67 4.59
C ARG A 35 -8.59 0.68 4.03
N LEU A 36 -9.55 1.57 3.81
CA LEU A 36 -9.26 2.92 3.32
C LEU A 36 -8.93 3.92 4.44
N THR A 37 -9.26 3.56 5.67
CA THR A 37 -9.05 4.37 6.88
C THR A 37 -8.52 3.51 8.01
N CYS A 38 -7.65 4.10 8.82
CA CYS A 38 -7.09 3.50 10.01
C CYS A 38 -6.83 4.60 11.06
N PRO A 39 -7.20 4.41 12.34
CA PRO A 39 -6.99 5.41 13.39
C PRO A 39 -5.50 5.70 13.64
N HIS A 40 -4.59 4.84 13.17
CA HIS A 40 -3.14 4.97 13.36
C HIS A 40 -2.43 5.71 12.22
N LEU A 41 -3.16 6.20 11.20
CA LEU A 41 -2.55 6.93 10.07
C LEU A 41 -1.83 8.20 10.54
N ASN A 42 -2.19 8.73 11.72
CA ASN A 42 -1.50 9.85 12.36
C ASN A 42 -0.03 9.57 12.74
N GLN A 43 0.41 8.30 12.74
CA GLN A 43 1.82 7.94 12.96
C GLN A 43 2.67 7.99 11.68
N VAL A 44 2.03 8.15 10.52
CA VAL A 44 2.70 8.32 9.22
C VAL A 44 2.96 9.81 9.03
N VAL A 45 4.18 10.24 9.35
CA VAL A 45 4.55 11.67 9.38
C VAL A 45 5.94 11.89 8.80
N ASN A 46 6.19 13.07 8.24
CA ASN A 46 7.52 13.48 7.74
C ASN A 46 8.12 12.50 6.72
N MET A 47 7.35 12.13 5.69
CA MET A 47 7.78 11.16 4.69
C MET A 47 9.05 11.64 3.96
N PRO A 48 10.15 10.87 3.94
CA PRO A 48 11.32 11.21 3.17
C PRO A 48 11.01 11.12 1.69
N ASN A 49 11.74 11.90 0.89
CA ASN A 49 11.60 11.88 -0.57
C ASN A 49 12.07 10.54 -1.17
N ASP A 50 12.99 9.87 -0.49
CA ASP A 50 13.65 8.66 -0.95
C ASP A 50 13.53 7.55 0.10
N LEU A 51 13.11 6.37 -0.36
CA LEU A 51 13.09 5.12 0.39
C LEU A 51 13.72 4.06 -0.51
N ASP A 52 14.65 3.28 0.04
CA ASP A 52 15.36 2.25 -0.72
C ASP A 52 14.75 0.87 -0.46
N ALA A 53 14.11 0.31 -1.48
CA ALA A 53 13.49 -1.01 -1.46
C ALA A 53 14.49 -2.17 -1.32
N THR A 54 15.79 -1.91 -1.47
CA THR A 54 16.86 -2.90 -1.38
C THR A 54 17.55 -2.94 -0.02
N THR A 55 17.19 -2.02 0.90
CA THR A 55 17.79 -1.94 2.23
C THR A 55 17.59 -3.26 3.01
N PRO A 56 18.66 -3.93 3.47
CA PRO A 56 18.55 -5.17 4.22
C PRO A 56 17.96 -4.94 5.61
N CYS A 57 17.55 -6.02 6.27
CA CYS A 57 17.04 -5.96 7.63
C CYS A 57 18.13 -5.46 8.59
N SER A 58 17.86 -4.35 9.27
CA SER A 58 18.77 -3.68 10.21
C SER A 58 19.20 -4.52 11.43
N VAL A 59 18.56 -5.67 11.69
CA VAL A 59 18.87 -6.56 12.81
C VAL A 59 19.70 -7.75 12.36
N CYS A 60 19.55 -8.17 11.11
CA CYS A 60 19.86 -9.54 10.73
C CYS A 60 20.44 -9.69 9.32
N ASP A 61 20.59 -8.57 8.62
CA ASP A 61 21.20 -8.38 7.31
C ASP A 61 20.54 -9.17 6.16
N ASP A 62 19.38 -9.77 6.40
CA ASP A 62 18.59 -10.43 5.36
C ASP A 62 18.04 -9.40 4.37
N ALA A 63 18.28 -9.61 3.08
CA ALA A 63 17.83 -8.71 2.01
C ALA A 63 16.45 -9.10 1.43
N SER A 64 15.86 -10.21 1.87
CA SER A 64 14.60 -10.73 1.36
C SER A 64 13.40 -10.30 2.21
N GLU A 65 12.29 -10.00 1.54
CA GLU A 65 11.00 -9.65 2.15
C GLU A 65 11.08 -8.60 3.28
N ASN A 66 11.82 -7.51 3.04
CA ASN A 66 11.92 -6.44 4.03
C ASN A 66 10.72 -5.50 4.00
N TRP A 67 10.46 -4.92 5.18
CA TRP A 67 9.39 -3.96 5.43
C TRP A 67 10.00 -2.71 6.08
N ILE A 68 9.62 -1.54 5.60
CA ILE A 68 10.07 -0.25 6.14
C ILE A 68 9.01 0.31 7.07
N CYS A 69 9.40 0.65 8.30
CA CYS A 69 8.55 1.36 9.25
C CYS A 69 8.22 2.77 8.74
N LEU A 70 6.94 3.16 8.70
CA LEU A 70 6.51 4.48 8.19
C LEU A 70 6.53 5.61 9.24
N THR A 71 7.10 5.35 10.42
CA THR A 71 7.31 6.35 11.47
C THR A 71 8.79 6.69 11.64
N CYS A 72 9.68 5.69 11.54
CA CYS A 72 11.12 5.88 11.74
C CYS A 72 12.02 5.34 10.62
N TYR A 73 11.43 4.79 9.55
CA TYR A 73 12.13 4.35 8.33
C TYR A 73 13.14 3.22 8.52
N ALA A 74 13.09 2.51 9.65
CA ALA A 74 13.87 1.29 9.85
C ALA A 74 13.39 0.18 8.91
N SER A 75 14.34 -0.52 8.26
CA SER A 75 14.08 -1.72 7.46
C SER A 75 14.21 -2.98 8.33
N ASN A 76 13.18 -3.81 8.34
CA ASN A 76 13.14 -5.05 9.10
C ASN A 76 12.46 -6.19 8.30
N CYS A 77 12.98 -7.41 8.40
CA CYS A 77 12.45 -8.54 7.64
C CYS A 77 11.04 -8.98 8.09
N SER A 78 10.30 -9.56 7.14
CA SER A 78 8.92 -10.03 7.32
C SER A 78 8.81 -11.14 8.39
N ARG A 79 7.55 -11.47 8.71
CA ARG A 79 7.20 -12.62 9.55
C ARG A 79 7.58 -13.99 8.96
N TYR A 80 7.79 -14.07 7.64
CA TYR A 80 8.18 -15.31 6.99
C TYR A 80 9.70 -15.52 6.97
N VAL A 81 10.47 -14.49 7.34
CA VAL A 81 11.92 -14.57 7.54
C VAL A 81 12.24 -14.76 9.03
N ARG A 82 12.27 -13.68 9.82
CA ARG A 82 12.59 -13.71 11.26
C ARG A 82 11.71 -12.77 12.11
N SER A 83 10.67 -12.19 11.53
CA SER A 83 9.69 -11.34 12.22
C SER A 83 10.24 -10.07 12.87
N HIS A 84 11.38 -9.54 12.41
CA HIS A 84 11.93 -8.31 13.00
C HIS A 84 11.05 -7.09 12.80
N SER A 85 10.22 -7.05 11.74
CA SER A 85 9.24 -5.96 11.57
C SER A 85 8.14 -6.01 12.65
N LEU A 86 7.72 -7.21 13.05
CA LEU A 86 6.80 -7.39 14.19
C LEU A 86 7.48 -7.03 15.52
N SER A 87 8.70 -7.52 15.78
CA SER A 87 9.44 -7.17 17.00
C SER A 87 9.73 -5.66 17.09
N HIS A 88 9.95 -5.00 15.96
CA HIS A 88 10.08 -3.55 15.87
C HIS A 88 8.79 -2.84 16.30
N PHE A 89 7.63 -3.27 15.79
CA PHE A 89 6.34 -2.76 16.27
C PHE A 89 6.14 -3.02 17.77
N GLU A 90 6.43 -4.22 18.26
CA GLU A 90 6.22 -4.58 19.65
C GLU A 90 7.03 -3.70 20.62
N SER A 91 8.25 -3.34 20.23
CA SER A 91 9.17 -2.52 21.02
C SER A 91 8.94 -1.01 20.90
N THR A 92 8.57 -0.51 19.71
CA THR A 92 8.46 0.93 19.44
C THR A 92 7.03 1.46 19.42
N LYS A 93 6.05 0.57 19.21
CA LYS A 93 4.64 0.89 18.92
C LYS A 93 4.43 1.72 17.65
N HIS A 94 5.36 1.66 16.71
CA HIS A 94 5.17 2.20 15.36
C HIS A 94 4.27 1.24 14.56
N ALA A 95 3.00 1.62 14.39
CA ALA A 95 1.94 0.75 13.91
C ALA A 95 2.06 0.40 12.43
N PHE A 96 2.70 1.23 11.62
CA PHE A 96 2.74 1.07 10.17
C PHE A 96 4.09 0.61 9.64
N ALA A 97 4.05 -0.36 8.72
CA ALA A 97 5.16 -0.71 7.85
C ALA A 97 4.68 -0.91 6.41
N ILE A 98 5.55 -0.67 5.44
CA ILE A 98 5.33 -0.89 4.01
C ILE A 98 6.26 -1.97 3.49
N SER A 99 5.73 -2.90 2.71
CA SER A 99 6.48 -3.98 2.07
C SER A 99 7.36 -3.45 0.94
N CYS A 100 8.64 -3.84 0.92
CA CYS A 100 9.54 -3.56 -0.21
C CYS A 100 9.26 -4.46 -1.42
N SER A 101 8.47 -5.54 -1.25
CA SER A 101 8.14 -6.49 -2.32
C SER A 101 7.05 -5.99 -3.24
N ASP A 102 5.96 -5.45 -2.69
CA ASP A 102 4.73 -5.12 -3.42
C ASP A 102 4.10 -3.78 -2.99
N PHE A 103 4.76 -3.03 -2.10
CA PHE A 103 4.32 -1.73 -1.58
C PHE A 103 2.96 -1.76 -0.88
N SER A 104 2.51 -2.94 -0.46
CA SER A 104 1.39 -3.10 0.45
C SER A 104 1.78 -2.51 1.82
N ALA A 105 0.86 -1.78 2.45
CA ALA A 105 1.07 -1.21 3.77
C ALA A 105 0.24 -1.96 4.80
N TRP A 106 0.87 -2.30 5.91
CA TRP A 106 0.28 -3.07 7.00
C TRP A 106 0.23 -2.24 8.27
N CYS A 107 -0.93 -2.26 8.93
CA CYS A 107 -1.07 -1.73 10.29
C CYS A 107 -1.04 -2.90 11.27
N TYR A 108 0.00 -2.98 12.11
CA TYR A 108 0.17 -4.03 13.10
C TYR A 108 -0.93 -4.00 14.18
N GLU A 109 -1.32 -2.81 14.64
CA GLU A 109 -2.36 -2.67 15.67
C GLU A 109 -3.75 -3.11 15.15
N CYS A 110 -4.06 -2.83 13.88
CA CYS A 110 -5.32 -3.28 13.27
C CYS A 110 -5.25 -4.70 12.70
N SER A 111 -4.05 -5.26 12.57
CA SER A 111 -3.81 -6.53 11.87
C SER A 111 -4.46 -6.58 10.48
N ASP A 112 -4.30 -5.50 9.71
CA ASP A 112 -4.95 -5.35 8.40
C ASP A 112 -4.10 -4.52 7.42
N TYR A 113 -4.31 -4.73 6.13
CA TYR A 113 -3.77 -3.90 5.08
C TYR A 113 -4.53 -2.59 4.99
N VAL A 114 -3.80 -1.51 4.71
CA VAL A 114 -4.37 -0.17 4.59
C VAL A 114 -3.92 0.47 3.28
N HIS A 115 -4.87 1.08 2.58
CA HIS A 115 -4.63 1.91 1.42
C HIS A 115 -5.18 3.31 1.72
N ASN A 116 -4.34 4.34 1.66
CA ASN A 116 -4.75 5.71 1.91
C ASN A 116 -3.77 6.67 1.20
N ASP A 117 -4.24 7.85 0.80
CA ASP A 117 -3.44 8.84 0.09
C ASP A 117 -2.20 9.29 0.88
N VAL A 118 -2.27 9.29 2.22
CA VAL A 118 -1.11 9.57 3.10
C VAL A 118 0.05 8.60 2.87
N LEU A 119 -0.23 7.40 2.37
CA LEU A 119 0.78 6.36 2.09
C LEU A 119 1.35 6.46 0.67
N LEU A 120 0.75 7.27 -0.21
CA LEU A 120 1.14 7.36 -1.61
C LEU A 120 2.61 7.81 -1.78
N PRO A 121 3.13 8.82 -1.08
CA PRO A 121 4.52 9.24 -1.25
C PRO A 121 5.53 8.14 -0.92
N ALA A 122 5.24 7.29 0.09
CA ALA A 122 6.07 6.13 0.43
C ALA A 122 6.08 5.10 -0.71
N LYS A 123 4.91 4.82 -1.29
CA LYS A 123 4.77 3.89 -2.43
C LYS A 123 5.51 4.40 -3.65
N GLU A 124 5.40 5.69 -3.96
CA GLU A 124 6.10 6.32 -5.07
C GLU A 124 7.62 6.29 -4.89
N ALA A 125 8.11 6.59 -3.68
CA ALA A 125 9.54 6.53 -3.36
C ALA A 125 10.10 5.11 -3.56
N LEU A 126 9.40 4.10 -3.03
CA LEU A 126 9.79 2.70 -3.21
C LEU A 126 9.66 2.23 -4.67
N HIS A 127 8.63 2.68 -5.39
CA HIS A 127 8.47 2.38 -6.80
C HIS A 127 9.64 2.92 -7.63
N ARG A 128 10.03 4.18 -7.39
CA ARG A 128 11.22 4.78 -8.03
C ARG A 128 12.48 3.99 -7.70
N SER A 129 12.71 3.68 -6.42
CA SER A 129 13.90 2.91 -6.01
C SER A 129 13.95 1.50 -6.63
N LYS A 130 12.81 0.82 -6.72
CA LYS A 130 12.75 -0.58 -7.16
C LYS A 130 12.75 -0.76 -8.67
N PHE A 131 12.07 0.13 -9.39
CA PHE A 131 11.80 -0.03 -10.83
C PHE A 131 12.37 1.11 -11.68
N GLY A 132 12.80 2.21 -11.06
CA GLY A 132 13.41 3.33 -11.77
C GLY A 132 14.80 2.98 -12.27
N ASN A 133 14.85 2.25 -13.39
CA ASN A 133 15.81 2.35 -14.50
C ASN A 133 15.53 1.26 -15.57
N GLU A 134 14.70 1.58 -16.56
CA GLU A 134 14.79 0.97 -17.90
C GLU A 134 15.05 2.10 -18.92
N ASN A 135 16.33 2.45 -19.08
CA ASN A 135 16.88 3.37 -20.08
C ASN A 135 16.63 4.88 -19.88
N ASP A 136 17.63 5.57 -19.32
CA ASP A 136 17.92 6.96 -19.69
C ASP A 136 18.52 6.96 -21.11
N ASN A 137 17.68 6.79 -22.14
CA ASN A 137 18.03 6.94 -23.56
C ASN A 137 16.96 7.79 -24.26
N THR A 138 17.15 9.11 -24.23
CA THR A 138 16.52 10.13 -25.09
C THR A 138 17.41 11.38 -24.93
N THR A 139 18.21 11.92 -25.86
CA THR A 139 18.49 11.69 -27.29
C THR A 139 19.81 12.43 -27.61
N GLU A 140 20.54 11.95 -28.62
CA GLU A 140 21.70 12.58 -29.29
C GLU A 140 21.52 14.09 -29.61
N ASN A 141 22.58 14.88 -29.38
CA ASN A 141 23.29 15.73 -30.36
C ASN A 141 23.88 17.01 -29.73
N GLN A 142 25.22 17.05 -29.56
CA GLN A 142 26.09 18.16 -29.98
C GLN A 142 27.56 17.91 -29.59
N GLN A 143 28.47 18.19 -30.54
CA GLN A 143 29.94 18.15 -30.50
C GLN A 143 30.50 16.76 -30.85
N GLU A 144 31.04 16.49 -32.04
CA GLU A 144 32.00 17.28 -32.87
C GLU A 144 31.63 17.40 -34.36
#